data_AF-X1QQJ4-F1
#
_entry.id   AF-X1QQJ4-F1
#
_cell.length_a   1.000
_cell.length_b   1.000
_cell.length_c   1.000
_cell.angle_alpha   90.00
_cell.angle_beta   90.00
_cell.angle_gamma   90.00
#
_symmetry.space_group_name_H-M   'P 1'
#
loop_
_entity.id
_entity.type
_entity.pdbx_description
1 polymer ?
#
loop_
_entity_poly.entity_id
_entity_poly.type
_entity_poly.pdbx_seq_one_letter_code
_entity_poly.pdbx_strand_id
1 'polypeptide(L)'
;MVLGKIKPVNIEDEIKSSYLDYAMSVIISRALPDVRDGLKPVHRRILYVMDGLGLSHASPYKKSARIVGEVLGKYHPHGDTSVYDA
;
A
#
# COMPACT_ATOMS: atom_id res chain seq x y z
N MET A 1 -28.51 23.07 8.96
CA MET A 1 -27.36 22.15 9.00
C MET A 1 -27.40 21.45 10.34
N VAL A 2 -28.06 20.29 10.41
CA VAL A 2 -28.13 19.47 11.62
C VAL A 2 -26.85 18.64 11.62
N LEU A 3 -25.91 18.93 12.54
CA LEU A 3 -24.85 17.98 12.84
C LEU A 3 -25.55 16.66 13.19
N GLY A 4 -25.25 15.60 12.44
CA GLY A 4 -25.90 14.30 12.60
C GLY A 4 -25.80 13.76 14.03
N LYS A 5 -26.43 12.61 14.30
CA LYS A 5 -26.44 11.99 15.63
C LYS A 5 -25.00 11.71 16.12
N ILE A 6 -24.53 12.48 17.10
CA ILE A 6 -23.20 12.31 17.72
C ILE A 6 -23.25 11.10 18.67
N LYS A 7 -22.35 10.14 18.47
CA LYS A 7 -22.16 9.02 19.39
C LYS A 7 -20.99 9.36 20.33
N PRO A 8 -21.21 9.42 21.64
CA PRO A 8 -20.10 9.55 22.59
C PRO A 8 -19.24 8.28 22.53
N VAL A 9 -17.93 8.45 22.61
CA VAL A 9 -16.94 7.37 22.66
C VAL A 9 -16.00 7.62 23.83
N ASN A 10 -15.65 6.57 24.57
CA ASN A 10 -14.64 6.65 25.61
C ASN A 10 -13.26 6.76 24.96
N ILE A 11 -12.47 7.72 25.43
CA ILE A 11 -11.13 7.99 24.89
C ILE A 11 -10.19 6.78 25.03
N GLU A 12 -10.29 6.03 26.13
CA GLU A 12 -9.43 4.86 26.36
C GLU A 12 -9.72 3.75 25.34
N ASP A 13 -11.00 3.50 25.08
CA ASP A 13 -11.44 2.50 24.10
C ASP A 13 -11.05 2.92 22.67
N GLU A 14 -11.25 4.20 22.34
CA GLU A 14 -10.92 4.75 21.02
C GLU A 14 -9.41 4.67 20.74
N ILE A 15 -8.58 5.10 21.70
CA ILE A 15 -7.11 5.05 21.54
C ILE A 15 -6.65 3.60 21.37
N LYS A 16 -7.17 2.68 22.18
CA LYS A 16 -6.78 1.27 22.11
C LYS A 16 -7.15 0.65 20.76
N SER A 17 -8.36 0.91 20.27
CA SER A 17 -8.83 0.39 18.98
C SER A 17 -8.02 0.99 17.83
N SER A 18 -7.96 2.32 17.74
CA SER A 18 -7.27 3.03 16.66
C SER A 18 -5.78 2.70 16.60
N TYR A 19 -5.12 2.57 17.75
CA TYR A 19 -3.72 2.17 17.82
C TYR A 19 -3.51 0.74 17.31
N LEU A 20 -4.35 -0.20 17.75
CA LEU A 20 -4.24 -1.60 17.34
C LEU A 20 -4.49 -1.76 15.84
N ASP A 21 -5.51 -1.09 15.29
CA ASP A 21 -5.83 -1.12 13.86
C ASP A 21 -4.67 -0.60 13.01
N TYR A 22 -4.08 0.53 13.41
CA TYR A 22 -2.93 1.08 12.72
C TYR A 22 -1.72 0.14 12.81
N ALA A 23 -1.37 -0.30 14.03
CA ALA A 23 -0.23 -1.18 14.28
C ALA A 23 -0.33 -2.47 13.47
N MET A 24 -1.50 -3.12 13.47
CA MET A 24 -1.74 -4.33 12.70
C MET A 24 -1.65 -4.09 11.19
N SER A 25 -2.20 -2.97 10.69
CA SER A 25 -2.07 -2.62 9.26
C SER A 25 -0.61 -2.44 8.83
N VAL A 26 0.20 -1.83 9.70
CA VAL A 26 1.63 -1.59 9.44
C VAL A 26 2.40 -2.90 9.45
N ILE A 27 2.20 -3.74 10.46
CA ILE A 27 2.91 -5.01 10.62
C ILE A 27 2.62 -5.94 9.44
N ILE A 28 1.34 -6.17 9.14
CA ILE A 28 0.94 -7.19 8.18
C ILE A 28 1.02 -6.68 6.74
N SER A 29 0.59 -5.45 6.50
CA SER A 29 0.30 -4.96 5.14
C SER A 29 1.21 -3.83 4.68
N ARG A 30 2.33 -3.57 5.38
CA ARG A 30 3.26 -2.50 4.97
C ARG A 30 4.73 -2.81 5.25
N ALA A 31 5.09 -3.01 6.51
CA ALA A 31 6.47 -2.91 6.98
C ALA A 31 7.25 -4.22 6.85
N LEU A 32 6.61 -5.36 7.13
CA LEU A 32 7.29 -6.66 7.14
C LEU A 32 7.08 -7.41 5.82
N PRO A 33 8.10 -8.16 5.36
CA PRO A 33 7.97 -9.04 4.20
C PRO A 33 7.20 -10.31 4.57
N ASP A 34 6.57 -10.92 3.56
CA ASP A 34 6.04 -12.29 3.69
C ASP A 34 7.19 -13.30 3.62
N VAL A 35 7.17 -14.33 4.47
CA VAL A 35 8.25 -15.33 4.53
C VAL A 35 8.38 -16.17 3.25
N ARG A 36 7.29 -16.31 2.48
CA ARG A 36 7.23 -17.19 1.32
C ARG A 36 7.97 -16.61 0.12
N ASP A 37 7.96 -15.29 -0.04
CA ASP A 37 8.58 -14.59 -1.17
C ASP A 37 9.58 -13.50 -0.77
N GLY A 38 9.69 -13.17 0.51
CA GLY A 38 10.56 -12.13 1.02
C GLY A 38 10.13 -10.70 0.67
N LEU A 39 8.92 -10.50 0.11
CA LEU A 39 8.48 -9.21 -0.41
C LEU A 39 7.54 -8.49 0.55
N LYS A 40 7.78 -7.18 0.71
CA LYS A 40 6.77 -6.26 1.25
C LYS A 40 5.66 -6.06 0.22
N PRO A 41 4.45 -5.65 0.64
CA PRO A 41 3.32 -5.47 -0.27
C PRO A 41 3.59 -4.51 -1.43
N VAL A 42 4.36 -3.44 -1.23
CA VAL A 42 4.70 -2.50 -2.32
C VAL A 42 5.56 -3.16 -3.40
N HIS A 43 6.62 -3.89 -3.04
CA HIS A 43 7.49 -4.58 -4.00
C HIS A 43 6.70 -5.60 -4.83
N ARG A 44 5.84 -6.39 -4.18
CA ARG A 44 5.01 -7.39 -4.86
C ARG A 44 4.07 -6.75 -5.90
N ARG A 45 3.45 -5.62 -5.56
CA ARG A 45 2.57 -4.87 -6.47
C ARG A 45 3.34 -4.31 -7.67
N ILE A 46 4.55 -3.80 -7.46
CA ILE A 46 5.41 -3.30 -8.55
C ILE A 46 5.74 -4.43 -9.53
N LEU A 47 6.25 -5.55 -9.02
CA LEU A 47 6.63 -6.70 -9.85
C LEU A 47 5.43 -7.29 -10.59
N TYR A 48 4.28 -7.40 -9.93
CA TYR A 48 3.06 -7.90 -10.56
C TYR A 48 2.57 -7.00 -11.69
N VAL A 49 2.65 -5.67 -11.54
CA VAL A 49 2.31 -4.72 -12.62
C VAL A 49 3.31 -4.82 -13.76
N MET A 50 4.61 -4.91 -13.47
CA MET A 50 5.63 -5.05 -14.50
C MET A 50 5.43 -6.33 -15.32
N ASP A 51 5.11 -7.44 -14.66
CA ASP A 51 4.77 -8.71 -15.31
C ASP A 51 3.51 -8.57 -16.19
N GLY A 52 2.43 -7.99 -15.67
CA GLY A 52 1.20 -7.74 -16.43
C GLY A 52 1.36 -6.78 -17.62
N LEU A 53 2.41 -5.94 -17.62
CA LEU A 53 2.79 -5.07 -18.73
C LEU A 53 3.78 -5.74 -19.71
N GLY A 54 4.19 -6.98 -19.46
CA GLY A 54 5.17 -7.72 -20.26
C GLY A 54 6.60 -7.18 -20.14
N LEU A 55 6.93 -6.52 -19.02
CA LEU A 55 8.24 -5.90 -18.80
C LEU A 55 9.24 -6.89 -18.20
N SER A 56 9.71 -7.81 -19.05
CA SER A 56 10.78 -8.75 -18.69
C SER A 56 12.17 -8.14 -18.93
N HIS A 57 13.21 -8.84 -18.48
CA HIS A 57 14.61 -8.44 -18.71
C HIS A 57 15.00 -8.32 -20.20
N ALA A 58 14.26 -8.97 -21.10
CA ALA A 58 14.48 -8.90 -22.55
C ALA A 58 13.70 -7.75 -23.23
N SER A 59 12.77 -7.12 -22.49
CA SER A 59 11.92 -6.05 -23.03
C SER A 59 12.64 -4.69 -23.04
N PRO A 60 12.31 -3.78 -23.99
CA PRO A 60 12.82 -2.42 -23.95
C PRO A 60 12.33 -1.65 -22.73
N TYR A 61 13.21 -0.83 -22.15
CA TYR A 61 12.89 0.00 -20.99
C TYR A 61 11.66 0.89 -21.20
N LYS A 62 10.89 1.07 -20.12
CA LYS A 62 9.80 2.04 -20.02
C LYS A 62 10.12 3.06 -18.94
N LYS A 63 9.56 4.27 -19.10
CA LYS A 63 9.70 5.33 -18.10
C LYS A 63 9.11 4.88 -16.76
N SER A 64 9.86 5.05 -15.67
CA SER A 64 9.42 4.66 -14.32
C SER A 64 8.10 5.30 -13.92
N ALA A 65 7.89 6.58 -14.27
CA ALA A 65 6.63 7.29 -14.01
C ALA A 65 5.38 6.57 -14.58
N ARG A 66 5.53 5.85 -15.70
CA ARG A 66 4.43 5.04 -16.25
C ARG A 66 4.14 3.84 -15.35
N ILE A 67 5.16 3.14 -14.89
CA ILE A 67 5.02 1.95 -14.03
C ILE A 67 4.44 2.36 -12.67
N VAL A 68 4.95 3.44 -12.08
CA VAL A 68 4.42 4.03 -10.84
C VAL A 68 2.94 4.37 -11.00
N GLY A 69 2.55 5.07 -12.06
CA GLY A 69 1.15 5.41 -12.30
C GLY A 69 0.22 4.19 -12.42
N GLU A 70 0.68 3.13 -13.08
CA GLU A 70 -0.07 1.87 -13.19
C GLU A 70 -0.22 1.15 -11.84
N VAL A 71 0.84 1.13 -11.02
CA VAL A 71 0.82 0.54 -9.67
C VAL A 71 -0.14 1.29 -8.76
N LEU A 72 -0.12 2.63 -8.78
CA LEU A 72 -1.02 3.46 -7.98
C LEU A 72 -2.48 3.29 -8.40
N GLY A 73 -2.74 3.34 -9.70
CA GLY A 73 -4.11 3.29 -10.24
C GLY A 73 -4.82 1.97 -10.01
N LYS A 74 -4.07 0.86 -9.85
CA LYS A 74 -4.65 -0.48 -9.76
C LYS A 74 -4.45 -1.18 -8.42
N TYR A 75 -3.34 -0.93 -7.72
CA TYR A 75 -2.92 -1.83 -6.63
C TYR A 75 -2.40 -1.12 -5.36
N HIS A 76 -1.91 0.12 -5.44
CA HIS A 76 -1.22 0.76 -4.31
C HIS A 76 -1.81 2.16 -3.99
N PRO A 77 -2.78 2.27 -3.06
CA PRO A 77 -3.49 3.51 -2.76
C PRO A 77 -2.71 4.43 -1.80
N HIS A 78 -1.43 4.69 -2.10
CA HIS A 78 -0.54 5.55 -1.31
C HIS A 78 0.24 6.50 -2.22
N GLY A 79 1.18 7.27 -1.66
CA GLY A 79 1.94 8.25 -2.44
C GLY A 79 2.82 7.61 -3.52
N ASP A 80 3.01 8.30 -4.62
CA ASP A 80 3.86 7.91 -5.74
C ASP A 80 5.31 7.71 -5.33
N THR A 81 5.84 8.57 -4.46
CA THR A 81 7.20 8.46 -3.91
C THR A 81 7.43 7.11 -3.23
N SER A 82 6.44 6.59 -2.49
CA SER A 82 6.57 5.29 -1.80
C SER A 82 6.67 4.10 -2.74
N VAL A 83 6.18 4.25 -3.97
CA VAL A 83 6.30 3.24 -5.03
C VAL A 83 7.58 3.43 -5.82
N TYR A 84 7.99 4.67 -6.07
CA TYR A 84 9.19 4.97 -6.85
C TYR A 84 10.49 4.62 -6.11
N ASP A 85 10.53 4.85 -4.80
CA ASP A 85 11.72 4.60 -3.96
C ASP A 85 11.89 3.13 -3.56
N ALA A 86 10.85 2.31 -3.73
CA ALA A 86 10.78 0.91 -3.30
C ALA A 86 11.24 -0.06 -4.39
#